data_AF-A0A397ICE6-F1
#
_entry.id   AF-A0A397ICE6-F1
#
_cell.length_a   1.000
_cell.length_b   1.000
_cell.length_c   1.000
_cell.angle_alpha   90.00
_cell.angle_beta   90.00
_cell.angle_gamma   90.00
#
_symmetry.space_group_name_H-M   'P 1'
#
loop_
_entity.id
_entity.type
_entity.pdbx_description
1 polymer ?
#
loop_
_entity_poly.entity_id
_entity_poly.type
_entity_poly.pdbx_seq_one_letter_code
_entity_poly.pdbx_strand_id
1 'polypeptide(L)'
;MRNSEKNTELNISAYDHWSTDTKQDSWFTASSFEAIFDSLEKKPKWICVILDNGPHYHNSELMAIIAHWYNWYQIEIRSWTFLKPGETKTTIDSHHAAISHAIKRYICIGYDIAMGEDIVTVGKNLAGTHFANLQPNRDQSEEEQSNNTGELFENLKKNTTKKATIKTIKGISNLFYWEWPINNDKEGYICARTLPNIGKFTNFSPSHIANLCNGNIAHPQPTISTHTTPNTKWKMSIETMSNLESKENIINNKEKQSIISIDTDFPLNKGWALKGNQKLGNRGGGKRMTKKVKNLLEGFFMNRNMNTKDKLDAQGMQNELLRFVESGEISKEDIPKVSTIQNWIATFSRVWKEQATEQYLH
;
A
#
# COMPACT_ATOMS: atom_id res chain seq x y z
N MET A 1 -9.86 31.28 -40.52
CA MET A 1 -8.87 31.16 -39.43
C MET A 1 -9.13 29.83 -38.74
N ARG A 2 -8.07 29.06 -38.52
CA ARG A 2 -8.10 27.64 -38.10
C ARG A 2 -8.88 27.43 -36.80
N ASN A 3 -9.76 26.43 -36.81
CA ASN A 3 -10.15 25.71 -35.60
C ASN A 3 -8.86 25.17 -34.96
N SER A 4 -8.46 25.71 -33.81
CA SER A 4 -7.49 25.04 -32.96
C SER A 4 -8.19 23.82 -32.37
N GLU A 5 -7.92 22.63 -32.90
CA GLU A 5 -8.19 21.38 -32.22
C GLU A 5 -7.63 21.50 -30.80
N LYS A 6 -8.52 21.56 -29.80
CA LYS A 6 -8.11 21.40 -28.40
C LYS A 6 -7.49 20.02 -28.33
N ASN A 7 -6.17 19.94 -28.21
CA ASN A 7 -5.48 18.67 -28.07
C ASN A 7 -5.93 18.05 -26.74
N THR A 8 -6.86 17.10 -26.79
CA THR A 8 -7.44 16.41 -25.62
C THR A 8 -6.55 15.25 -25.15
N GLU A 9 -5.23 15.37 -25.33
CA GLU A 9 -4.28 14.35 -24.90
C GLU A 9 -3.82 14.64 -23.48
N LEU A 10 -4.05 13.67 -22.57
CA LEU A 10 -3.46 13.73 -21.24
C LEU A 10 -1.95 13.53 -21.34
N ASN A 11 -1.18 14.41 -20.70
CA ASN A 11 0.23 14.16 -20.50
C ASN A 11 0.41 13.14 -19.36
N ILE A 12 0.70 11.89 -19.72
CA ILE A 12 0.89 10.79 -18.79
C ILE A 12 2.36 10.41 -18.77
N SER A 13 2.94 10.43 -17.57
CA SER A 13 4.30 9.97 -17.28
C SER A 13 4.30 9.10 -16.04
N ALA A 14 5.17 8.10 -16.02
CA ALA A 14 5.52 7.34 -14.84
C ALA A 14 6.88 7.82 -14.31
N TYR A 15 6.97 8.07 -13.01
CA TYR A 15 8.20 8.45 -12.32
C TYR A 15 8.57 7.33 -11.35
N ASP A 16 9.56 6.52 -11.74
CA ASP A 16 10.04 5.39 -10.97
C ASP A 16 11.36 5.75 -10.28
N HIS A 17 11.44 5.42 -8.99
CA HIS A 17 12.63 5.68 -8.19
C HIS A 17 13.24 4.36 -7.76
N TRP A 18 14.57 4.26 -7.85
CA TRP A 18 15.33 3.16 -7.27
C TRP A 18 16.16 3.68 -6.10
N SER A 19 16.33 2.85 -5.07
CA SER A 19 17.05 3.20 -3.86
C SER A 19 17.78 1.98 -3.31
N THR A 20 18.92 2.21 -2.68
CA THR A 20 19.60 1.20 -1.85
C THR A 20 18.93 1.05 -0.49
N ASP A 21 18.19 2.06 -0.07
CA ASP A 21 17.37 2.02 1.12
C ASP A 21 16.05 1.27 0.83
N THR A 22 15.90 0.14 1.52
CA THR A 22 14.77 -0.78 1.32
C THR A 22 13.57 -0.46 2.21
N LYS A 23 13.67 0.55 3.09
CA LYS A 23 12.64 0.84 4.08
C LYS A 23 11.47 1.62 3.47
N GLN A 24 10.39 0.92 3.17
CA GLN A 24 9.16 1.54 2.66
C GLN A 24 8.30 2.11 3.79
N ASP A 25 8.50 3.38 4.13
CA ASP A 25 7.70 4.10 5.12
C ASP A 25 7.13 5.44 4.60
N SER A 26 6.45 6.14 5.50
CA SER A 26 5.92 7.50 5.33
C SER A 26 6.98 8.47 4.81
N TRP A 27 8.21 8.41 5.34
CA TRP A 27 9.31 9.30 4.95
C TRP A 27 9.80 9.01 3.52
N PHE A 28 9.93 7.73 3.16
CA PHE A 28 10.24 7.33 1.79
C PHE A 28 9.17 7.83 0.80
N THR A 29 7.89 7.70 1.19
CA THR A 29 6.77 8.16 0.37
C THR A 29 6.82 9.67 0.17
N ALA A 30 7.01 10.44 1.24
CA ALA A 30 7.12 11.90 1.16
C ALA A 30 8.34 12.35 0.34
N SER A 31 9.48 11.68 0.50
CA SER A 31 10.69 11.92 -0.31
C SER A 31 10.46 11.64 -1.80
N SER A 32 9.67 10.62 -2.12
CA SER A 32 9.30 10.31 -3.50
C SER A 32 8.44 11.42 -4.13
N PHE A 33 7.54 12.03 -3.36
CA PHE A 33 6.78 13.18 -3.81
C PHE A 33 7.65 14.43 -4.01
N GLU A 34 8.60 14.68 -3.10
CA GLU A 34 9.58 15.77 -3.27
C GLU A 34 10.30 15.67 -4.62
N ALA A 35 10.81 14.47 -4.93
CA ALA A 35 11.49 14.19 -6.18
C ALA A 35 10.63 14.49 -7.42
N ILE A 36 9.33 14.19 -7.33
CA ILE A 36 8.39 14.48 -8.42
C ILE A 36 8.14 15.99 -8.50
N PHE A 37 7.85 16.66 -7.39
CA PHE A 37 7.56 18.09 -7.40
C PHE A 37 8.72 18.96 -7.91
N ASP A 38 9.96 18.53 -7.68
CA ASP A 38 11.15 19.23 -8.17
C ASP A 38 11.50 18.90 -9.63
N SER A 39 11.08 17.73 -10.14
CA SER A 39 11.25 17.38 -11.57
C SER A 39 10.22 18.06 -12.49
N LEU A 40 9.12 18.57 -11.94
CA LEU A 40 8.11 19.30 -12.72
C LEU A 40 8.57 20.73 -13.01
N GLU A 41 8.62 21.11 -14.29
CA GLU A 41 8.96 22.49 -14.71
C GLU A 41 8.10 23.57 -14.03
N LYS A 42 6.83 23.24 -13.77
CA LYS A 42 5.89 24.09 -13.05
C LYS A 42 5.15 23.28 -12.00
N LYS A 43 5.27 23.70 -10.74
CA LYS A 43 4.56 23.07 -9.63
C LYS A 43 3.03 23.16 -9.84
N PRO A 44 2.29 22.08 -9.61
CA PRO A 44 0.84 22.07 -9.78
C PRO A 44 0.18 22.96 -8.73
N LYS A 45 -0.94 23.60 -9.07
CA LYS A 45 -1.71 24.37 -8.07
C LYS A 45 -2.38 23.44 -7.06
N TRP A 46 -2.80 22.27 -7.53
CA TRP A 46 -3.49 21.28 -6.71
C TRP A 46 -3.24 19.87 -7.25
N ILE A 47 -3.42 18.88 -6.37
CA ILE A 47 -3.28 17.46 -6.71
C ILE A 47 -4.44 16.63 -6.13
N CYS A 48 -4.72 15.51 -6.78
CA CYS A 48 -5.53 14.42 -6.26
C CYS A 48 -4.68 13.16 -6.25
N VAL A 49 -4.65 12.45 -5.12
CA VAL A 49 -3.82 11.27 -4.95
C VAL A 49 -4.70 10.03 -4.84
N ILE A 50 -4.31 8.99 -5.56
CA ILE A 50 -4.93 7.67 -5.51
C ILE A 50 -3.83 6.68 -5.17
N LEU A 51 -4.01 5.92 -4.09
CA LEU A 51 -3.05 4.92 -3.65
C LEU A 51 -3.68 3.54 -3.54
N ASP A 52 -2.86 2.51 -3.69
CA ASP A 52 -3.22 1.17 -3.24
C ASP A 52 -3.31 1.11 -1.70
N ASN A 53 -3.99 0.10 -1.16
CA ASN A 53 -4.24 -0.10 0.27
C ASN A 53 -3.02 -0.70 1.01
N GLY A 54 -1.81 -0.31 0.61
CA GLY A 54 -0.57 -0.72 1.26
C GLY A 54 -0.53 -0.22 2.70
N PRO A 55 -0.16 -1.06 3.69
CA PRO A 55 -0.13 -0.65 5.10
C PRO A 55 0.84 0.50 5.37
N HIS A 56 1.90 0.65 4.58
CA HIS A 56 2.84 1.77 4.65
C HIS A 56 2.24 3.12 4.24
N TYR A 57 1.15 3.12 3.46
CA TYR A 57 0.43 4.34 3.08
C TYR A 57 -0.66 4.74 4.10
N HIS A 58 -1.20 3.78 4.86
CA HIS A 58 -2.17 4.03 5.93
C HIS A 58 -1.50 4.42 7.26
N ASN A 59 -0.64 5.44 7.23
CA ASN A 59 0.12 5.90 8.39
C ASN A 59 -0.26 7.33 8.80
N SER A 60 -0.41 7.54 10.12
CA SER A 60 -0.66 8.86 10.72
C SER A 60 0.47 9.85 10.47
N GLU A 61 1.71 9.38 10.39
CA GLU A 61 2.88 10.20 10.05
C GLU A 61 2.77 10.79 8.65
N LEU A 62 2.39 9.98 7.66
CA LEU A 62 2.22 10.44 6.29
C LEU A 62 1.11 11.50 6.22
N MET A 63 -0.03 11.26 6.87
CA MET A 63 -1.13 12.23 6.93
C MET A 63 -0.71 13.56 7.57
N ALA A 64 0.16 13.50 8.58
CA ALA A 64 0.68 14.69 9.25
C ALA A 64 1.70 15.44 8.36
N ILE A 65 2.61 14.74 7.70
CA ILE A 65 3.56 15.34 6.73
C ILE A 65 2.80 16.07 5.62
N ILE A 66 1.77 15.44 5.07
CA ILE A 66 0.95 15.99 3.98
C ILE A 66 0.24 17.29 4.40
N ALA A 67 -0.11 17.45 5.68
CA ALA A 67 -0.72 18.69 6.17
C ALA A 67 0.19 19.92 6.02
N HIS A 68 1.51 19.72 5.91
CA HIS A 68 2.46 20.80 5.69
C HIS A 68 2.72 21.10 4.20
N TRP A 69 2.25 20.28 3.26
CA TRP A 69 2.55 20.44 1.83
C TRP A 69 2.05 21.76 1.24
N TYR A 70 0.91 22.27 1.72
CA TYR A 70 0.46 23.59 1.28
C TYR A 70 1.47 24.67 1.68
N ASN A 71 1.98 24.63 2.91
CA ASN A 71 2.96 25.61 3.39
C ASN A 71 4.35 25.44 2.75
N TRP A 72 4.74 24.21 2.41
CA TRP A 72 6.06 23.93 1.82
C TRP A 72 6.09 24.19 0.31
N TYR A 73 5.01 23.88 -0.41
CA TYR A 73 5.01 23.88 -1.88
C TYR A 73 3.96 24.79 -2.51
N GLN A 74 3.05 25.36 -1.71
CA GLN A 74 1.85 26.06 -2.20
C GLN A 74 0.96 25.16 -3.09
N ILE A 75 0.92 23.85 -2.79
CA ILE A 75 0.11 22.86 -3.51
C ILE A 75 -1.11 22.50 -2.66
N GLU A 76 -2.31 22.64 -3.21
CA GLU A 76 -3.55 22.22 -2.55
C GLU A 76 -3.83 20.72 -2.76
N ILE A 77 -4.06 19.97 -1.68
CA ILE A 77 -4.45 18.55 -1.78
C ILE A 77 -5.97 18.45 -1.75
N ARG A 78 -6.58 18.28 -2.92
CA ARG A 78 -8.04 18.21 -3.05
C ARG A 78 -8.62 16.91 -2.53
N SER A 79 -7.95 15.79 -2.80
CA SER A 79 -8.39 14.50 -2.31
C SER A 79 -7.26 13.49 -2.26
N TRP A 80 -7.36 12.57 -1.32
CA TRP A 80 -6.50 11.42 -1.20
C TRP A 80 -7.36 10.18 -0.97
N THR A 81 -7.33 9.26 -1.92
CA THR A 81 -8.23 8.10 -1.94
C THR A 81 -7.44 6.81 -1.95
N PHE A 82 -7.80 5.90 -1.06
CA PHE A 82 -7.28 4.54 -1.03
C PHE A 82 -8.18 3.63 -1.87
N LEU A 83 -7.58 2.99 -2.87
CA LEU A 83 -8.19 1.90 -3.62
C LEU A 83 -8.34 0.69 -2.70
N LYS A 84 -9.32 -0.16 -2.97
CA LYS A 84 -9.44 -1.42 -2.23
C LYS A 84 -8.53 -2.50 -2.83
N PRO A 85 -7.89 -3.32 -1.99
CA PRO A 85 -7.02 -4.39 -2.48
C PRO A 85 -7.79 -5.37 -3.37
N GLY A 86 -7.25 -5.64 -4.56
CA GLY A 86 -7.71 -6.73 -5.45
C GLY A 86 -9.05 -6.51 -6.15
N GLU A 87 -9.69 -5.35 -6.02
CA GLU A 87 -11.00 -5.08 -6.63
C GLU A 87 -10.90 -4.50 -8.05
N THR A 88 -9.82 -3.80 -8.41
CA THR A 88 -9.64 -3.23 -9.76
C THR A 88 -8.17 -3.29 -10.19
N LYS A 89 -7.92 -3.69 -11.45
CA LYS A 89 -6.60 -3.56 -12.07
C LYS A 89 -6.50 -2.17 -12.69
N THR A 90 -5.55 -1.39 -12.22
CA THR A 90 -5.29 -0.03 -12.70
C THR A 90 -4.20 -0.02 -13.77
N THR A 91 -4.00 1.12 -14.41
CA THR A 91 -2.83 1.37 -15.25
C THR A 91 -1.52 1.25 -14.47
N ILE A 92 -1.53 1.54 -13.16
CA ILE A 92 -0.39 1.38 -12.26
C ILE A 92 0.01 -0.10 -12.15
N ASP A 93 -0.98 -1.01 -12.00
CA ASP A 93 -0.71 -2.46 -11.94
C ASP A 93 -0.10 -2.98 -13.25
N SER A 94 -0.60 -2.49 -14.39
CA SER A 94 -0.05 -2.81 -15.71
C SER A 94 1.38 -2.30 -15.87
N HIS A 95 1.67 -1.09 -15.39
CA HIS A 95 3.03 -0.51 -15.40
C HIS A 95 3.99 -1.31 -14.51
N HIS A 96 3.58 -1.63 -13.28
CA HIS A 96 4.35 -2.48 -12.36
C HIS A 96 4.64 -3.87 -12.97
N ALA A 97 3.65 -4.47 -13.64
CA ALA A 97 3.83 -5.73 -14.36
C ALA A 97 4.83 -5.60 -15.53
N ALA A 98 4.81 -4.47 -16.26
CA ALA A 98 5.75 -4.19 -17.34
C ALA A 98 7.20 -4.09 -16.82
N ILE A 99 7.43 -3.36 -15.72
CA ILE A 99 8.74 -3.29 -15.04
C ILE A 99 9.18 -4.68 -14.60
N SER A 100 8.30 -5.42 -13.90
CA SER A 100 8.59 -6.77 -13.42
C SER A 100 8.98 -7.72 -14.55
N HIS A 101 8.29 -7.64 -15.69
CA HIS A 101 8.60 -8.44 -16.86
C HIS A 101 9.93 -8.03 -17.51
N ALA A 102 10.21 -6.72 -17.59
CA ALA A 102 11.48 -6.22 -18.12
C ALA A 102 12.67 -6.72 -17.28
N ILE A 103 12.57 -6.64 -15.94
CA ILE A 103 13.58 -7.15 -15.00
C ILE A 103 13.79 -8.65 -15.19
N LYS A 104 12.70 -9.43 -15.16
CA LYS A 104 12.79 -10.89 -15.35
C LYS A 104 13.43 -11.26 -16.68
N ARG A 105 13.02 -10.59 -17.76
CA ARG A 105 13.59 -10.81 -19.09
C ARG A 105 15.09 -10.55 -19.08
N TYR A 106 15.53 -9.43 -18.51
CA TYR A 106 16.94 -9.03 -18.44
C TYR A 106 17.80 -10.09 -17.74
N ILE A 107 17.30 -10.64 -16.63
CA ILE A 107 17.95 -11.75 -15.92
C ILE A 107 17.93 -13.03 -16.76
N CYS A 108 16.81 -13.38 -17.39
CA CYS A 108 16.70 -14.58 -18.22
C CYS A 108 17.63 -14.60 -19.44
N ILE A 109 18.02 -13.44 -19.96
CA ILE A 109 18.98 -13.34 -21.07
C ILE A 109 20.44 -13.27 -20.59
N GLY A 110 20.69 -13.50 -19.30
CA GLY A 110 22.02 -13.72 -18.72
C GLY A 110 22.70 -12.47 -18.14
N TYR A 111 21.98 -11.36 -17.96
CA TYR A 111 22.52 -10.17 -17.30
C TYR A 111 22.20 -10.20 -15.81
N ASP A 112 23.00 -9.49 -15.02
CA ASP A 112 22.81 -9.31 -13.58
C ASP A 112 22.34 -7.87 -13.28
N ILE A 113 21.69 -7.69 -12.13
CA ILE A 113 21.28 -6.37 -11.62
C ILE A 113 22.10 -6.11 -10.35
N ALA A 114 23.28 -5.54 -10.53
CA ALA A 114 24.24 -5.30 -9.45
C ALA A 114 24.16 -3.85 -8.94
N MET A 115 23.85 -2.91 -9.82
CA MET A 115 23.75 -1.49 -9.51
C MET A 115 22.42 -0.90 -9.99
N GLY A 116 22.08 0.30 -9.53
CA GLY A 116 20.82 0.93 -9.93
C GLY A 116 20.78 1.37 -11.40
N GLU A 117 21.94 1.62 -12.00
CA GLU A 117 22.08 1.89 -13.43
C GLU A 117 21.59 0.70 -14.29
N ASP A 118 21.69 -0.52 -13.77
CA ASP A 118 21.15 -1.71 -14.43
C ASP A 118 19.62 -1.66 -14.48
N ILE A 119 18.98 -1.16 -13.40
CA ILE A 119 17.52 -0.95 -13.34
C ILE A 119 17.08 0.08 -14.38
N VAL A 120 17.82 1.18 -14.51
CA VAL A 120 17.56 2.20 -15.55
C VAL A 120 17.69 1.58 -16.95
N THR A 121 18.72 0.76 -17.16
CA THR A 121 18.97 0.07 -18.44
C THR A 121 17.86 -0.91 -18.80
N VAL A 122 17.33 -1.64 -17.82
CA VAL A 122 16.17 -2.53 -17.97
C VAL A 122 14.93 -1.76 -18.40
N GLY A 123 14.69 -0.61 -17.76
CA GLY A 123 13.49 0.20 -17.92
C GLY A 123 13.49 1.14 -19.12
N LYS A 124 14.64 1.40 -19.77
CA LYS A 124 14.82 2.44 -20.82
C LYS A 124 13.84 2.39 -22.00
N ASN A 125 13.26 1.22 -22.27
CA ASN A 125 12.32 1.00 -23.38
C ASN A 125 10.85 1.08 -22.95
N LEU A 126 10.57 1.28 -21.66
CA LEU A 126 9.21 1.49 -21.17
C LEU A 126 8.74 2.90 -21.56
N ALA A 127 7.54 2.96 -22.14
CA ALA A 127 6.98 4.22 -22.60
C ALA A 127 6.75 5.19 -21.44
N GLY A 128 7.02 6.48 -21.68
CA GLY A 128 6.89 7.62 -20.76
C GLY A 128 7.33 7.35 -19.32
N THR A 129 8.35 6.52 -19.15
CA THR A 129 8.89 6.13 -17.84
C THR A 129 10.19 6.86 -17.58
N HIS A 130 10.22 7.58 -16.46
CA HIS A 130 11.38 8.33 -15.97
C HIS A 130 11.97 7.56 -14.79
N PHE A 131 13.28 7.36 -14.79
CA PHE A 131 13.99 6.73 -13.69
C PHE A 131 14.91 7.71 -12.99
N ALA A 132 14.96 7.68 -11.67
CA ALA A 132 15.96 8.38 -10.86
C ALA A 132 16.36 7.56 -9.64
N ASN A 133 17.59 7.76 -9.18
CA ASN A 133 17.99 7.35 -7.85
C ASN A 133 17.33 8.27 -6.81
N LEU A 134 16.81 7.68 -5.74
CA LEU A 134 16.28 8.40 -4.59
C LEU A 134 16.96 7.90 -3.32
N GLN A 135 17.61 8.81 -2.59
CA GLN A 135 18.12 8.53 -1.25
C GLN A 135 17.40 9.43 -0.24
N PRO A 136 16.46 8.87 0.54
CA PRO A 136 15.79 9.62 1.59
C PRO A 136 16.81 10.09 2.64
N ASN A 137 16.75 11.36 3.00
CA ASN A 137 17.55 11.90 4.11
C ASN A 137 16.93 11.47 5.44
N ARG A 138 17.21 10.24 5.86
CA ARG A 138 16.64 9.70 7.11
C ARG A 138 17.27 10.29 8.36
N ASP A 139 18.57 10.60 8.29
CA ASP A 139 19.36 11.03 9.43
C ASP A 139 20.48 12.00 8.95
N GLN A 140 20.38 13.30 9.31
CA GLN A 140 21.55 14.18 9.44
C GLN A 140 21.93 14.31 10.93
N SER A 141 21.96 13.18 11.62
CA SER A 141 22.61 13.05 12.90
C SER A 141 23.15 11.63 12.97
N GLU A 142 24.46 11.51 13.10
CA GLU A 142 25.23 10.26 13.13
C GLU A 142 25.75 9.79 11.76
N GLU A 143 26.78 10.48 11.27
CA GLU A 143 28.03 9.87 10.76
C GLU A 143 29.04 10.97 10.38
N GLU A 144 29.49 11.75 11.36
CA GLU A 144 30.84 12.33 11.27
C GLU A 144 31.77 11.42 12.05
N GLN A 145 32.74 10.85 11.34
CA GLN A 145 33.79 10.01 11.88
C GLN A 145 34.48 10.73 13.04
N SER A 146 34.19 10.30 14.27
CA SER A 146 34.94 10.69 15.44
C SER A 146 36.32 10.04 15.37
N ASN A 147 37.33 10.80 14.97
CA ASN A 147 38.70 10.53 15.39
C ASN A 147 39.09 11.55 16.46
N ASN A 148 39.05 11.06 17.70
CA ASN A 148 39.77 11.52 18.89
C ASN A 148 39.50 12.95 19.40
N THR A 149 38.77 13.07 20.53
CA THR A 149 39.36 13.45 21.84
C THR A 149 38.31 13.53 22.97
N GLY A 150 38.59 12.78 24.05
CA GLY A 150 38.46 13.22 25.45
C GLY A 150 37.08 13.54 26.03
N GLU A 151 36.47 12.52 26.68
CA GLU A 151 35.95 12.52 28.07
C GLU A 151 35.09 13.67 28.65
N LEU A 152 34.66 14.67 27.88
CA LEU A 152 33.72 15.72 28.34
C LEU A 152 32.27 15.52 27.84
N PHE A 153 32.03 14.56 26.95
CA PHE A 153 30.77 14.37 26.23
C PHE A 153 29.78 13.37 26.87
N GLU A 154 30.09 12.77 28.02
CA GLU A 154 29.15 11.85 28.69
C GLU A 154 28.03 12.58 29.45
N ASN A 155 28.23 13.85 29.84
CA ASN A 155 27.22 14.61 30.59
C ASN A 155 26.23 15.41 29.73
N LEU A 156 26.48 15.56 28.43
CA LEU A 156 25.54 16.20 27.47
C LEU A 156 24.59 15.18 26.79
N LYS A 157 24.90 13.87 26.83
CA LYS A 157 24.04 12.79 26.30
C LYS A 157 22.71 12.59 27.04
N LYS A 158 22.47 13.29 28.17
CA LYS A 158 21.20 13.21 28.90
C LYS A 158 20.07 14.07 28.31
N ASN A 159 20.36 14.97 27.37
CA ASN A 159 19.35 15.68 26.60
C ASN A 159 19.25 15.09 25.19
N THR A 160 18.96 13.80 25.12
CA THR A 160 18.65 13.10 23.88
C THR A 160 17.34 13.66 23.31
N THR A 161 17.44 14.32 22.15
CA THR A 161 16.32 14.62 21.25
C THR A 161 15.64 13.30 20.89
N LYS A 162 14.60 12.94 21.65
CA LYS A 162 13.78 11.77 21.37
C LYS A 162 13.20 11.93 19.96
N LYS A 163 13.54 10.99 19.07
CA LYS A 163 12.87 10.77 17.78
C LYS A 163 11.36 10.93 17.97
N ALA A 164 10.73 11.81 17.20
CA ALA A 164 9.32 12.13 17.36
C ALA A 164 8.48 10.84 17.26
N THR A 165 8.02 10.32 18.39
CA THR A 165 7.16 9.14 18.42
C THR A 165 5.79 9.55 17.97
N ILE A 166 5.41 9.18 16.75
CA ILE A 166 4.12 9.56 16.20
C ILE A 166 3.04 8.66 16.75
N LYS A 167 1.99 9.27 17.31
CA LYS A 167 0.83 8.53 17.83
C LYS A 167 -0.04 8.05 16.66
N THR A 168 -0.61 6.85 16.80
CA THR A 168 -1.52 6.29 15.80
C THR A 168 -2.91 6.91 15.92
N ILE A 169 -3.45 7.43 14.81
CA ILE A 169 -4.86 7.83 14.70
C ILE A 169 -5.72 6.57 14.86
N LYS A 170 -6.58 6.58 15.89
CA LYS A 170 -7.45 5.44 16.18
C LYS A 170 -8.41 5.18 15.01
N GLY A 171 -8.37 3.96 14.47
CA GLY A 171 -9.27 3.54 13.38
C GLY A 171 -8.87 4.08 12.00
N ILE A 172 -7.63 4.55 11.81
CA ILE A 172 -7.12 5.06 10.53
C ILE A 172 -7.31 4.07 9.36
N SER A 173 -7.24 2.77 9.63
CA SER A 173 -7.45 1.70 8.66
C SER A 173 -8.88 1.57 8.12
N ASN A 174 -9.83 2.30 8.71
CA ASN A 174 -11.21 2.39 8.23
C ASN A 174 -11.48 3.64 7.38
N LEU A 175 -10.49 4.52 7.22
CA LEU A 175 -10.60 5.79 6.52
C LEU A 175 -9.92 5.68 5.15
N PHE A 176 -10.73 5.75 4.09
CA PHE A 176 -10.27 5.55 2.70
C PHE A 176 -10.28 6.84 1.88
N TYR A 177 -10.85 7.91 2.40
CA TYR A 177 -10.89 9.21 1.73
C TYR A 177 -10.47 10.31 2.70
N TRP A 178 -9.57 11.17 2.25
CA TRP A 178 -9.01 12.28 3.01
C TRP A 178 -8.99 13.57 2.18
N GLU A 179 -9.15 14.70 2.85
CA GLU A 179 -9.09 16.05 2.26
C GLU A 179 -8.45 17.03 3.27
N TRP A 180 -7.71 18.01 2.76
CA TRP A 180 -7.04 19.06 3.53
C TRP A 180 -7.62 20.42 3.12
N PRO A 181 -8.74 20.84 3.72
CA PRO A 181 -9.37 22.12 3.42
C PRO A 181 -8.45 23.31 3.78
N ILE A 182 -8.31 24.25 2.84
CA ILE A 182 -7.46 25.44 2.98
C ILE A 182 -8.30 26.72 3.08
N ASN A 183 -9.45 26.80 2.40
CA ASN A 183 -10.26 28.02 2.32
C ASN A 183 -11.68 27.83 2.87
N ASN A 184 -11.82 27.33 4.10
CA ASN A 184 -13.12 27.12 4.76
C ASN A 184 -13.03 27.28 6.29
N ASP A 185 -14.16 27.18 6.97
CA ASP A 185 -14.28 27.09 8.44
C ASP A 185 -13.46 25.96 9.08
N LYS A 186 -12.96 25.04 8.25
CA LYS A 186 -12.08 23.92 8.62
C LYS A 186 -10.63 24.11 8.16
N GLU A 187 -10.19 25.33 7.89
CA GLU A 187 -8.79 25.60 7.54
C GLU A 187 -7.82 24.95 8.56
N GLY A 188 -6.85 24.21 8.04
CA GLY A 188 -5.85 23.48 8.84
C GLY A 188 -6.33 22.17 9.45
N TYR A 189 -7.60 21.78 9.27
CA TYR A 189 -8.08 20.47 9.68
C TYR A 189 -7.70 19.40 8.65
N ILE A 190 -7.60 18.16 9.10
CA ILE A 190 -7.60 16.99 8.23
C ILE A 190 -8.98 16.36 8.31
N CYS A 191 -9.68 16.24 7.19
CA CYS A 191 -11.01 15.65 7.13
C CYS A 191 -10.91 14.28 6.47
N ALA A 192 -11.48 13.25 7.11
CA ALA A 192 -11.41 11.89 6.62
C ALA A 192 -12.76 11.17 6.73
N ARG A 193 -13.05 10.24 5.83
CA ARG A 193 -14.27 9.42 5.88
C ARG A 193 -14.03 8.02 5.36
N THR A 194 -15.03 7.16 5.58
CA THR A 194 -14.96 5.73 5.26
C THR A 194 -14.83 5.44 3.78
N LEU A 195 -15.46 6.23 2.91
CA LEU A 195 -15.41 6.09 1.46
C LEU A 195 -15.71 7.45 0.81
N PRO A 196 -15.31 7.69 -0.45
CA PRO A 196 -15.76 8.85 -1.20
C PRO A 196 -17.30 8.91 -1.18
N ASN A 197 -17.81 10.06 -0.75
CA ASN A 197 -19.22 10.42 -0.62
C ASN A 197 -20.07 9.55 0.31
N ILE A 198 -19.46 8.62 1.07
CA ILE A 198 -20.16 7.71 1.98
C ILE A 198 -19.56 7.79 3.39
N GLY A 199 -20.43 8.02 4.37
CA GLY A 199 -20.06 8.15 5.78
C GLY A 199 -19.86 9.61 6.22
N LYS A 200 -19.94 9.83 7.54
CA LYS A 200 -19.69 11.15 8.13
C LYS A 200 -18.20 11.45 8.13
N PHE A 201 -17.85 12.72 7.94
CA PHE A 201 -16.48 13.17 8.11
C PHE A 201 -16.05 13.09 9.58
N THR A 202 -14.89 12.50 9.79
CA THR A 202 -14.07 12.63 10.98
C THR A 202 -13.12 13.79 10.73
N ASN A 203 -13.25 14.87 11.48
CA ASN A 203 -12.36 16.03 11.34
C ASN A 203 -11.31 15.97 12.47
N PHE A 204 -10.04 16.05 12.10
CA PHE A 204 -8.91 16.15 13.01
C PHE A 204 -8.47 17.60 13.08
N SER A 205 -8.49 18.20 14.27
CA SER A 205 -8.08 19.59 14.47
C SER A 205 -6.56 19.76 14.35
N PRO A 206 -6.07 20.99 14.07
CA PRO A 206 -4.64 21.31 14.13
C PRO A 206 -3.98 20.88 15.45
N SER A 207 -4.68 21.07 16.58
CA SER A 207 -4.21 20.63 17.89
C SER A 207 -4.13 19.11 18.03
N HIS A 208 -5.04 18.36 17.39
CA HIS A 208 -4.95 16.91 17.36
C HIS A 208 -3.73 16.47 16.56
N ILE A 209 -3.50 17.08 15.39
CA ILE A 209 -2.39 16.77 14.48
C ILE A 209 -1.04 17.10 15.14
N ALA A 210 -0.93 18.26 15.77
CA ALA A 210 0.24 18.63 16.55
C ALA A 210 0.52 17.65 17.70
N ASN A 211 -0.53 17.11 18.35
CA ASN A 211 -0.37 16.08 19.38
C ASN A 211 0.00 14.69 18.83
N LEU A 212 -0.17 14.43 17.52
CA LEU A 212 0.30 13.21 16.87
C LEU A 212 1.81 13.23 16.73
N CYS A 213 2.40 14.39 16.48
CA CYS A 213 3.84 14.58 16.28
C CYS A 213 4.45 15.28 17.51
N ASN A 214 5.11 14.54 18.39
CA ASN A 214 5.77 15.11 19.59
C ASN A 214 6.98 16.04 19.26
N GLY A 215 7.13 16.51 18.01
CA GLY A 215 8.18 17.40 17.53
C GLY A 215 7.81 18.01 16.17
N ASN A 216 8.60 18.98 15.69
CA ASN A 216 8.41 19.57 14.37
C ASN A 216 8.65 18.52 13.27
N ILE A 217 7.71 18.41 12.34
CA ILE A 217 7.88 17.58 11.15
C ILE A 217 8.86 18.31 10.23
N ALA A 218 10.02 17.72 9.99
CA ALA A 218 10.98 18.26 9.04
C ALA A 218 10.46 18.12 7.60
N HIS A 219 10.79 19.08 6.76
CA HIS A 219 10.57 19.01 5.31
C HIS A 219 11.56 17.99 4.72
N PRO A 220 11.10 16.94 4.00
CA PRO A 220 12.00 16.00 3.35
C PRO A 220 12.95 16.70 2.38
N GLN A 221 14.22 16.32 2.40
CA GLN A 221 15.28 16.84 1.53
C GLN A 221 16.13 15.67 1.01
N PRO A 222 15.53 14.75 0.24
CA PRO A 222 16.24 13.59 -0.27
C PRO A 222 17.30 14.00 -1.30
N THR A 223 18.34 13.18 -1.42
CA THR A 223 19.27 13.29 -2.56
C THR A 223 18.67 12.55 -3.75
N ILE A 224 18.50 13.25 -4.87
CA ILE A 224 17.82 12.74 -6.07
C ILE A 224 18.76 12.91 -7.26
N SER A 225 18.93 11.86 -8.07
CA SER A 225 19.62 12.00 -9.36
C SER A 225 18.69 12.60 -10.42
N THR A 226 19.26 13.17 -11.48
CA THR A 226 18.46 13.64 -12.62
C THR A 226 17.62 12.52 -13.22
N HIS A 227 16.32 12.74 -13.41
CA HIS A 227 15.44 11.78 -14.07
C HIS A 227 15.83 11.57 -15.52
N THR A 228 15.78 10.31 -15.97
CA THR A 228 15.97 9.98 -17.38
C THR A 228 14.83 10.52 -18.25
N THR A 229 15.13 10.82 -19.50
CA THR A 229 14.12 11.18 -20.50
C THR A 229 13.60 9.92 -21.20
N PRO A 230 12.28 9.66 -21.20
CA PRO A 230 11.72 8.51 -21.88
C PRO A 230 11.82 8.67 -23.41
N ASN A 231 12.10 7.56 -24.10
CA ASN A 231 12.22 7.53 -25.56
C ASN A 231 10.87 7.69 -26.27
N THR A 232 9.78 7.30 -25.61
CA THR A 232 8.42 7.38 -26.15
C THR A 232 7.49 7.94 -25.08
N LYS A 233 6.37 8.56 -25.48
CA LYS A 233 5.34 9.06 -24.55
C LYS A 233 4.22 8.03 -24.41
N TRP A 234 3.54 8.03 -23.26
CA TRP A 234 2.24 7.35 -23.16
C TRP A 234 1.24 8.06 -24.07
N LYS A 235 0.48 7.27 -24.84
CA LYS A 235 -0.64 7.76 -25.63
C LYS A 235 -1.91 7.20 -25.02
N MET A 236 -2.66 8.03 -24.31
CA MET A 236 -4.01 7.70 -23.87
C MET A 236 -4.95 8.72 -24.48
N SER A 237 -5.80 8.25 -25.39
CA SER A 237 -6.87 9.07 -25.95
C SER A 237 -7.95 9.27 -24.89
N ILE A 238 -8.30 10.53 -24.61
CA ILE A 238 -9.55 10.81 -23.91
C ILE A 238 -10.67 10.56 -24.92
N GLU A 239 -11.54 9.59 -24.69
CA GLU A 239 -12.82 9.55 -25.39
C GLU A 239 -13.61 10.79 -24.96
N THR A 240 -13.83 11.70 -25.90
CA THR A 240 -14.61 12.92 -25.66
C THR A 240 -16.04 12.52 -25.30
N MET A 241 -16.34 12.41 -24.00
CA MET A 241 -17.71 12.42 -23.49
C MET A 241 -18.26 13.84 -23.66
N SER A 242 -18.65 14.19 -24.89
CA SER A 242 -19.11 15.51 -25.33
C SER A 242 -20.41 16.01 -24.67
N ASN A 243 -20.86 15.41 -23.56
CA ASN A 243 -22.09 15.79 -22.85
C ASN A 243 -21.87 16.20 -21.37
N LEU A 244 -20.63 16.40 -20.91
CA LEU A 244 -20.37 16.79 -19.51
C LEU A 244 -19.91 18.25 -19.30
N GLU A 245 -19.74 19.06 -20.35
CA GLU A 245 -19.35 20.48 -20.20
C GLU A 245 -20.49 21.36 -19.62
N SER A 246 -21.74 20.85 -19.54
CA SER A 246 -22.86 21.56 -18.90
C SER A 246 -22.97 21.33 -17.39
N LYS A 247 -22.16 20.45 -16.79
CA LYS A 247 -22.24 20.13 -15.35
C LYS A 247 -21.20 20.85 -14.49
N GLU A 248 -20.10 21.37 -15.03
CA GLU A 248 -19.07 22.04 -14.22
C GLU A 248 -19.58 23.34 -13.56
N ASN A 249 -20.46 24.09 -14.24
CA ASN A 249 -21.10 25.28 -13.66
C ASN A 249 -22.23 24.98 -12.66
N ILE A 250 -22.58 23.71 -12.45
CA ILE A 250 -23.58 23.27 -11.46
C ILE A 250 -22.90 22.76 -10.18
N ILE A 251 -21.63 22.34 -10.25
CA ILE A 251 -20.91 21.72 -9.13
C ILE A 251 -20.69 22.70 -7.97
N ASN A 252 -20.39 23.98 -8.24
CA ASN A 252 -20.17 24.98 -7.19
C ASN A 252 -21.40 25.29 -6.33
N ASN A 253 -22.63 24.97 -6.78
CA ASN A 253 -23.86 25.21 -6.01
C ASN A 253 -24.50 23.92 -5.45
N LYS A 254 -23.97 22.72 -5.74
CA LYS A 254 -24.54 21.43 -5.30
C LYS A 254 -23.83 20.76 -4.13
N GLU A 255 -22.78 21.35 -3.57
CA GLU A 255 -22.05 20.76 -2.42
C GLU A 255 -22.86 20.73 -1.11
N LYS A 256 -24.00 21.45 -1.03
CA LYS A 256 -24.92 21.37 0.12
C LYS A 256 -26.02 20.30 0.00
N GLN A 257 -26.14 19.57 -1.11
CA GLN A 257 -27.25 18.60 -1.32
C GLN A 257 -26.80 17.16 -1.65
N SER A 258 -25.51 16.85 -1.68
CA SER A 258 -25.02 15.57 -2.20
C SER A 258 -25.10 14.36 -1.25
N ILE A 259 -25.51 14.52 0.01
CA ILE A 259 -25.68 13.38 0.93
C ILE A 259 -26.85 12.48 0.51
N ILE A 260 -27.79 12.97 -0.30
CA ILE A 260 -29.06 12.27 -0.58
C ILE A 260 -29.03 11.46 -1.90
N SER A 261 -28.10 11.72 -2.83
CA SER A 261 -28.24 11.20 -4.22
C SER A 261 -27.57 9.86 -4.52
N ILE A 262 -26.66 9.36 -3.68
CA ILE A 262 -25.97 8.08 -3.98
C ILE A 262 -26.89 6.88 -3.75
N ASP A 263 -27.75 6.94 -2.74
CA ASP A 263 -28.72 5.86 -2.50
C ASP A 263 -29.80 5.78 -3.59
N THR A 264 -30.09 6.88 -4.29
CA THR A 264 -31.01 6.89 -5.43
C THR A 264 -30.37 6.43 -6.74
N ASP A 265 -29.10 6.76 -6.98
CA ASP A 265 -28.40 6.40 -8.22
C ASP A 265 -27.72 5.01 -8.14
N PHE A 266 -27.33 4.58 -6.93
CA PHE A 266 -26.65 3.31 -6.64
C PHE A 266 -27.15 2.67 -5.32
N PRO A 267 -28.40 2.19 -5.26
CA PRO A 267 -28.94 1.59 -4.05
C PRO A 267 -28.13 0.35 -3.65
N LEU A 268 -27.51 0.38 -2.46
CA LEU A 268 -26.83 -0.78 -1.90
C LEU A 268 -27.85 -1.80 -1.38
N ASN A 269 -27.76 -3.04 -1.85
CA ASN A 269 -28.66 -4.11 -1.42
C ASN A 269 -28.59 -4.33 0.11
N LYS A 270 -29.68 -4.85 0.72
CA LYS A 270 -29.65 -5.27 2.13
C LYS A 270 -28.58 -6.35 2.34
N GLY A 271 -27.67 -6.12 3.28
CA GLY A 271 -26.55 -7.03 3.61
C GLY A 271 -25.16 -6.43 3.39
N TRP A 272 -25.06 -5.29 2.68
CA TRP A 272 -23.82 -4.52 2.59
C TRP A 272 -23.55 -3.77 3.90
N ALA A 273 -22.30 -3.78 4.37
CA ALA A 273 -21.85 -3.03 5.53
C ALA A 273 -20.48 -2.41 5.26
N LEU A 274 -20.25 -1.22 5.79
CA LEU A 274 -18.91 -0.61 5.80
C LEU A 274 -17.94 -1.51 6.57
N LYS A 275 -16.67 -1.54 6.15
CA LYS A 275 -15.62 -2.35 6.79
C LYS A 275 -15.52 -2.13 8.30
N GLY A 276 -15.58 -0.87 8.74
CA GLY A 276 -15.57 -0.54 10.18
C GLY A 276 -16.80 -1.04 10.95
N ASN A 277 -17.92 -1.28 10.25
CA ASN A 277 -19.16 -1.80 10.81
C ASN A 277 -19.30 -3.31 10.56
N GLN A 278 -18.31 -3.95 9.93
CA GLN A 278 -18.32 -5.37 9.65
C GLN A 278 -18.20 -6.15 10.96
N LYS A 279 -19.31 -6.73 11.40
CA LYS A 279 -19.32 -7.71 12.49
C LYS A 279 -18.80 -9.03 11.93
N LEU A 280 -17.49 -9.21 11.95
CA LEU A 280 -16.91 -10.54 11.77
C LEU A 280 -17.38 -11.38 12.96
N GLY A 281 -18.17 -12.43 12.70
CA GLY A 281 -18.42 -13.46 13.72
C GLY A 281 -17.07 -13.94 14.25
N ASN A 282 -16.97 -14.22 15.55
CA ASN A 282 -15.73 -14.61 16.22
C ASN A 282 -15.00 -15.76 15.48
N ARG A 283 -14.11 -15.43 14.54
CA ARG A 283 -13.19 -16.39 13.91
C ARG A 283 -12.12 -16.73 14.95
N GLY A 284 -12.45 -17.69 15.79
CA GLY A 284 -11.58 -18.12 16.89
C GLY A 284 -12.30 -18.94 17.97
N GLY A 285 -13.63 -18.90 18.01
CA GLY A 285 -14.43 -19.69 18.97
C GLY A 285 -14.72 -21.14 18.52
N GLY A 286 -14.22 -21.56 17.36
CA GLY A 286 -14.33 -22.96 16.91
C GLY A 286 -13.31 -23.83 17.63
N LYS A 287 -13.72 -25.03 18.05
CA LYS A 287 -12.83 -26.04 18.64
C LYS A 287 -11.62 -26.24 17.71
N ARG A 288 -10.42 -25.93 18.20
CA ARG A 288 -9.17 -26.10 17.44
C ARG A 288 -8.88 -27.60 17.28
N MET A 289 -8.32 -27.99 16.15
CA MET A 289 -7.83 -29.37 15.98
C MET A 289 -6.79 -29.68 17.05
N THR A 290 -6.94 -30.83 17.70
CA THR A 290 -6.00 -31.28 18.73
C THR A 290 -4.63 -31.57 18.12
N LYS A 291 -3.58 -31.53 18.96
CA LYS A 291 -2.21 -31.82 18.52
C LYS A 291 -2.10 -33.25 17.96
N LYS A 292 -2.85 -34.20 18.53
CA LYS A 292 -2.88 -35.60 18.08
C LYS A 292 -3.43 -35.74 16.66
N VAL A 293 -4.56 -35.08 16.36
CA VAL A 293 -5.16 -35.08 15.02
C VAL A 293 -4.22 -34.42 13.99
N LYS A 294 -3.54 -33.32 14.37
CA LYS A 294 -2.56 -32.67 13.50
C LYS A 294 -1.39 -33.59 13.13
N ASN A 295 -0.78 -34.24 14.12
CA ASN A 295 0.35 -35.15 13.89
C ASN A 295 -0.02 -36.31 12.97
N LEU A 296 -1.25 -36.84 13.09
CA LEU A 296 -1.73 -37.91 12.20
C LEU A 296 -1.96 -37.41 10.77
N LEU A 297 -2.57 -36.23 10.61
CA LEU A 297 -2.73 -35.61 9.30
C LEU A 297 -1.38 -35.30 8.63
N GLU A 298 -0.38 -34.88 9.40
CA GLU A 298 1.00 -34.72 8.93
C GLU A 298 1.59 -36.06 8.48
N GLY A 299 1.44 -37.13 9.27
CA GLY A 299 1.86 -38.48 8.89
C GLY A 299 1.22 -38.96 7.59
N PHE A 300 -0.10 -38.79 7.43
CA PHE A 300 -0.80 -39.13 6.18
C PHE A 300 -0.30 -38.29 4.99
N PHE A 301 -0.02 -37.02 5.23
CA PHE A 301 0.50 -36.12 4.21
C PHE A 301 1.94 -36.46 3.79
N MET A 302 2.78 -36.90 4.72
CA MET A 302 4.16 -37.32 4.40
C MET A 302 4.19 -38.68 3.69
N ASN A 303 3.32 -39.62 4.08
CA ASN A 303 3.18 -40.92 3.39
C ASN A 303 2.77 -40.74 1.91
N ARG A 304 1.98 -39.71 1.60
CA ARG A 304 1.64 -39.31 0.22
C ARG A 304 2.88 -38.96 -0.63
N ASN A 305 3.96 -38.46 -0.04
CA ASN A 305 5.19 -38.13 -0.78
C ASN A 305 6.12 -39.33 -0.99
N MET A 306 5.97 -40.40 -0.19
CA MET A 306 6.78 -41.63 -0.29
C MET A 306 6.24 -42.61 -1.35
N ASN A 307 4.92 -42.66 -1.56
CA ASN A 307 4.31 -43.54 -2.55
C ASN A 307 3.08 -42.88 -3.20
N THR A 308 3.12 -42.66 -4.52
CA THR A 308 2.06 -41.96 -5.25
C THR A 308 0.73 -42.70 -5.27
N LYS A 309 0.75 -44.02 -5.03
CA LYS A 309 -0.44 -44.88 -4.95
C LYS A 309 -1.19 -44.78 -3.61
N ASP A 310 -0.53 -44.30 -2.55
CA ASP A 310 -1.10 -44.18 -1.20
C ASP A 310 -1.62 -42.75 -0.92
N LYS A 311 -1.87 -41.97 -1.99
CA LYS A 311 -2.34 -40.60 -1.89
C LYS A 311 -3.78 -40.55 -1.38
N LEU A 312 -3.91 -40.23 -0.10
CA LEU A 312 -5.20 -39.92 0.49
C LEU A 312 -5.63 -38.50 0.11
N ASP A 313 -6.85 -38.37 -0.39
CA ASP A 313 -7.54 -37.08 -0.46
C ASP A 313 -8.09 -36.71 0.93
N ALA A 314 -8.73 -35.55 1.05
CA ALA A 314 -9.26 -35.10 2.33
C ALA A 314 -10.35 -36.03 2.90
N GLN A 315 -11.08 -36.75 2.04
CA GLN A 315 -12.07 -37.73 2.47
C GLN A 315 -11.36 -39.00 2.98
N GLY A 316 -10.34 -39.47 2.27
CA GLY A 316 -9.49 -40.58 2.68
C GLY A 316 -8.79 -40.33 4.01
N MET A 317 -8.24 -39.13 4.23
CA MET A 317 -7.67 -38.74 5.52
C MET A 317 -8.70 -38.72 6.63
N GLN A 318 -9.95 -38.30 6.35
CA GLN A 318 -11.02 -38.35 7.35
C GLN A 318 -11.42 -39.80 7.68
N ASN A 319 -11.48 -40.67 6.68
CA ASN A 319 -11.80 -42.09 6.85
C ASN A 319 -10.73 -42.80 7.68
N GLU A 320 -9.44 -42.49 7.47
CA GLU A 320 -8.37 -43.01 8.31
C GLU A 320 -8.50 -42.50 9.75
N LEU A 321 -8.79 -41.20 9.97
CA LEU A 321 -9.06 -40.69 11.32
C LEU A 321 -10.24 -41.39 12.01
N LEU A 322 -11.26 -41.82 11.25
CA LEU A 322 -12.38 -42.62 11.78
C LEU A 322 -11.92 -43.99 12.29
N ARG A 323 -10.95 -44.64 11.63
CA ARG A 323 -10.35 -45.89 12.13
C ARG A 323 -9.62 -45.71 13.48
N PHE A 324 -9.00 -44.55 13.70
CA PHE A 324 -8.41 -44.21 14.99
C PHE A 324 -9.44 -43.88 16.10
N VAL A 325 -10.68 -43.57 15.72
CA VAL A 325 -11.79 -43.49 16.68
C VAL A 325 -12.27 -44.89 17.04
N GLU A 326 -12.33 -45.81 16.07
CA GLU A 326 -12.68 -47.22 16.32
C GLU A 326 -11.66 -47.92 17.24
N SER A 327 -10.36 -47.55 17.15
CA SER A 327 -9.32 -48.03 18.08
C SER A 327 -9.31 -47.33 19.44
N GLY A 328 -10.18 -46.34 19.66
CA GLY A 328 -10.27 -45.57 20.91
C GLY A 328 -9.13 -44.57 21.12
N GLU A 329 -8.29 -44.33 20.10
CA GLU A 329 -7.14 -43.43 20.19
C GLU A 329 -7.53 -41.94 20.09
N ILE A 330 -8.65 -41.63 19.45
CA ILE A 330 -9.15 -40.27 19.25
C ILE A 330 -10.64 -40.22 19.57
N SER A 331 -11.13 -39.09 20.08
CA SER A 331 -12.55 -38.85 20.29
C SER A 331 -13.23 -38.49 18.96
N LYS A 332 -14.46 -38.98 18.74
CA LYS A 332 -15.25 -38.67 17.54
C LYS A 332 -15.50 -37.16 17.39
N GLU A 333 -15.59 -36.46 18.52
CA GLU A 333 -15.78 -35.01 18.61
C GLU A 333 -14.53 -34.21 18.22
N ASP A 334 -13.38 -34.87 18.06
CA ASP A 334 -12.11 -34.25 17.61
C ASP A 334 -11.89 -34.39 16.10
N ILE A 335 -12.73 -35.15 15.38
CA ILE A 335 -12.62 -35.31 13.94
C ILE A 335 -13.01 -34.01 13.22
N PRO A 336 -12.10 -33.41 12.45
CA PRO A 336 -12.41 -32.23 11.64
C PRO A 336 -13.29 -32.59 10.44
N LYS A 337 -14.08 -31.61 9.98
CA LYS A 337 -14.85 -31.73 8.74
C LYS A 337 -13.90 -31.85 7.54
N VAL A 338 -14.33 -32.52 6.48
CA VAL A 338 -13.58 -32.67 5.22
C VAL A 338 -13.07 -31.33 4.69
N SER A 339 -13.92 -30.29 4.69
CA SER A 339 -13.52 -28.94 4.26
C SER A 339 -12.41 -28.32 5.11
N THR A 340 -12.35 -28.66 6.40
CA THR A 340 -11.28 -28.22 7.30
C THR A 340 -9.98 -28.94 6.98
N ILE A 341 -10.04 -30.24 6.69
CA ILE A 341 -8.89 -31.04 6.24
C ILE A 341 -8.39 -30.53 4.89
N GLN A 342 -9.26 -30.24 3.93
CA GLN A 342 -8.88 -29.66 2.62
C GLN A 342 -8.12 -28.34 2.77
N ASN A 343 -8.65 -27.41 3.58
CA ASN A 343 -7.99 -26.12 3.84
C ASN A 343 -6.64 -26.31 4.56
N TRP A 344 -6.57 -27.26 5.49
CA TRP A 344 -5.33 -27.61 6.18
C TRP A 344 -4.29 -28.18 5.21
N ILE A 345 -4.66 -29.12 4.33
CA ILE A 345 -3.77 -29.69 3.29
C ILE A 345 -3.21 -28.58 2.40
N ALA A 346 -4.06 -27.66 1.92
CA ALA A 346 -3.64 -26.57 1.04
C ALA A 346 -2.61 -25.67 1.73
N THR A 347 -2.86 -25.32 2.99
CA THR A 347 -1.96 -24.47 3.80
C THR A 347 -0.64 -25.19 4.09
N PHE A 348 -0.72 -26.45 4.55
CA PHE A 348 0.44 -27.26 4.92
C PHE A 348 1.33 -27.55 3.70
N SER A 349 0.74 -27.84 2.53
CA SER A 349 1.48 -28.06 1.28
C SER A 349 2.30 -26.83 0.88
N ARG A 350 1.77 -25.62 1.12
CA ARG A 350 2.48 -24.38 0.78
C ARG A 350 3.70 -24.18 1.69
N VAL A 351 3.50 -24.30 3.01
CA VAL A 351 4.56 -24.17 4.01
C VAL A 351 5.66 -25.21 3.79
N TRP A 352 5.27 -26.46 3.49
CA TRP A 352 6.24 -27.52 3.24
C TRP A 352 7.08 -27.26 1.97
N LYS A 353 6.47 -26.76 0.89
CA LYS A 353 7.21 -26.37 -0.33
C LYS A 353 8.18 -25.21 -0.09
N GLU A 354 7.77 -24.24 0.70
CA GLU A 354 8.59 -23.09 1.12
C GLU A 354 9.83 -23.58 1.89
N GLN A 355 9.63 -24.40 2.94
CA GLN A 355 10.73 -25.00 3.72
C GLN A 355 11.66 -25.89 2.88
N ALA A 356 11.11 -26.69 1.96
CA ALA A 356 11.92 -27.53 1.08
C ALA A 356 12.78 -26.70 0.11
N THR A 357 12.30 -25.52 -0.29
CA THR A 357 13.03 -24.58 -1.15
C THR A 357 14.14 -23.88 -0.37
N GLU A 358 13.87 -23.47 0.87
CA GLU A 358 14.85 -22.86 1.78
C GLU A 358 16.00 -23.83 2.11
N GLN A 359 15.71 -25.11 2.34
CA GLN A 359 16.74 -26.13 2.59
C GLN A 359 17.62 -26.46 1.38
N TYR A 360 17.17 -26.14 0.16
CA TYR A 360 17.94 -26.37 -1.07
C TYR A 360 18.85 -25.20 -1.43
N LEU A 361 18.67 -24.04 -0.77
CA LEU A 361 19.41 -22.80 -1.00
C LEU A 361 20.55 -22.59 0.02
N HIS A 362 20.72 -23.51 0.96
CA HIS A 362 21.85 -23.63 1.87
C HIS A 362 22.60 -24.94 1.59
#